data_AF-A0A950WXL3-F1
#
_entry.id   AF-A0A950WXL3-F1
#
_cell.length_a   1.000
_cell.length_b   1.000
_cell.length_c   1.000
_cell.angle_alpha   90.00
_cell.angle_beta   90.00
_cell.angle_gamma   90.00
#
_symmetry.space_group_name_H-M   'P 1'
#
loop_
_entity.id
_entity.type
_entity.pdbx_description
1 polymer ?
#
loop_
_entity_poly.entity_id
_entity_poly.type
_entity_poly.pdbx_seq_one_letter_code
_entity_poly.pdbx_strand_id
1 'polypeptide(L)'
;MITGEPRFTSADVRAVKMLLSLIGGGVPMEEFMDVARVQLEANDAVAKGAVDLFLRYVREPLLTSHLSQKEEATRMVASFRLMLQAVSELIAYNFQRVALEKLTKELADEGTRSERAALRRDTARRSTDVA
;
A
#
# COMPACT_ATOMS: atom_id res chain seq x y z
N MET A 1 -0.42 36.87 -10.13
CA MET A 1 0.18 35.61 -10.58
C MET A 1 -0.27 34.52 -9.61
N ILE A 2 -1.04 33.53 -10.07
CA ILE A 2 -1.35 32.35 -9.24
C ILE A 2 -0.13 31.45 -9.35
N THR A 3 0.66 31.37 -8.28
CA THR A 3 1.75 30.39 -8.17
C THR A 3 1.09 29.01 -8.02
N GLY A 4 0.91 28.32 -9.15
CA GLY A 4 0.30 27.00 -9.18
C GLY A 4 1.28 25.97 -8.64
N GLU A 5 1.23 25.70 -7.34
CA GLU A 5 1.81 24.46 -6.82
C GLU A 5 1.14 23.28 -7.52
N PRO A 6 1.90 22.26 -7.96
CA PRO A 6 1.33 21.09 -8.60
C PRO A 6 0.37 20.40 -7.62
N ARG A 7 -0.94 20.55 -7.87
CA ARG A 7 -2.02 19.99 -7.04
C ARG A 7 -2.03 18.46 -6.97
N PHE A 8 -1.32 17.80 -7.88
CA PHE A 8 -1.25 16.34 -7.97
C PHE A 8 0.20 15.90 -8.14
N THR A 9 0.60 14.89 -7.37
CA THR A 9 1.89 14.23 -7.47
C THR A 9 1.92 13.29 -8.67
N SER A 10 3.13 12.87 -9.08
CA SER A 10 3.26 11.84 -10.11
C SER A 10 2.64 10.50 -9.70
N ALA A 11 2.55 10.23 -8.40
CA ALA A 11 1.89 9.04 -7.88
C ALA A 11 0.37 9.12 -8.07
N ASP A 12 -0.23 10.28 -7.83
CA ASP A 12 -1.67 10.51 -8.03
C ASP A 12 -2.06 10.31 -9.50
N VAL A 13 -1.25 10.84 -10.43
CA VAL A 13 -1.48 10.65 -11.87
C VAL A 13 -1.39 9.18 -12.27
N ARG A 14 -0.43 8.42 -11.71
CA ARG A 14 -0.33 6.97 -11.98
C ARG A 14 -1.55 6.22 -11.44
N ALA A 15 -1.98 6.52 -10.23
CA ALA A 15 -3.15 5.90 -9.62
C ALA A 15 -4.42 6.14 -10.45
N VAL A 16 -4.65 7.37 -10.91
CA VAL A 16 -5.80 7.71 -11.77
C VAL A 16 -5.76 6.96 -13.10
N LYS A 17 -4.58 6.84 -13.72
CA LYS A 17 -4.45 6.07 -14.97
C LYS A 17 -4.80 4.59 -14.78
N MET A 18 -4.34 3.98 -13.69
CA MET A 18 -4.67 2.58 -13.36
C MET A 18 -6.18 2.41 -13.15
N LEU A 19 -6.82 3.35 -12.44
CA LEU A 19 -8.26 3.36 -12.25
C LEU A 19 -9.02 3.42 -13.59
N LEU A 20 -8.62 4.32 -14.48
CA LEU A 20 -9.24 4.46 -15.80
C LEU A 20 -9.11 3.18 -16.64
N SER A 21 -8.00 2.45 -16.53
CA SER A 21 -7.84 1.15 -17.18
C SER A 21 -8.80 0.08 -16.64
N LEU A 22 -9.07 0.06 -15.33
CA LEU A 22 -10.03 -0.87 -14.72
C LEU A 22 -11.46 -0.60 -15.21
N ILE A 23 -11.84 0.68 -15.31
CA ILE A 23 -13.16 1.08 -15.82
C ILE A 23 -13.31 0.71 -17.29
N GLY A 24 -12.26 0.95 -18.10
CA GLY A 24 -12.23 0.52 -19.50
C GLY A 24 -12.34 -0.99 -19.68
N GLY A 25 -11.99 -1.77 -18.64
CA GLY A 25 -12.14 -3.23 -18.58
C GLY A 25 -13.51 -3.73 -18.09
N GLY A 26 -14.44 -2.83 -17.76
CA GLY A 26 -15.81 -3.20 -17.35
C GLY A 26 -16.09 -3.20 -15.85
N VAL A 27 -15.14 -2.76 -15.01
CA VAL A 27 -15.39 -2.62 -13.56
C VAL A 27 -16.29 -1.40 -13.32
N PRO A 28 -17.45 -1.55 -12.63
CA PRO A 28 -18.31 -0.42 -12.31
C PRO A 28 -17.60 0.54 -11.35
N MET A 29 -17.58 1.83 -11.70
CA MET A 29 -16.90 2.87 -10.91
C MET A 29 -17.45 2.96 -9.48
N GLU A 30 -18.78 2.90 -9.32
CA GLU A 30 -19.42 3.06 -8.01
C GLU A 30 -18.99 1.96 -7.04
N GLU A 31 -19.08 0.69 -7.43
CA GLU A 31 -18.63 -0.42 -6.57
C GLU A 31 -17.13 -0.38 -6.29
N PHE A 32 -16.33 0.06 -7.27
CA PHE A 32 -14.90 0.25 -7.04
C PHE A 32 -14.62 1.34 -5.99
N MET A 33 -15.36 2.45 -6.05
CA MET A 33 -15.24 3.54 -5.07
C MET A 33 -15.68 3.11 -3.67
N ASP A 34 -16.65 2.20 -3.56
CA ASP A 34 -17.03 1.63 -2.27
C ASP A 34 -15.88 0.82 -1.65
N VAL A 35 -15.17 0.01 -2.43
CA VAL A 35 -13.96 -0.70 -1.99
C VAL A 35 -12.87 0.29 -1.59
N ALA A 36 -12.67 1.34 -2.39
CA ALA A 36 -11.67 2.37 -2.11
C ALA A 36 -11.94 3.11 -0.80
N ARG A 37 -13.20 3.42 -0.48
CA ARG A 37 -13.58 4.08 0.78
C ARG A 37 -13.19 3.23 1.99
N VAL A 38 -13.51 1.93 1.98
CA VAL A 38 -13.14 1.00 3.06
C VAL A 38 -11.62 0.96 3.24
N GLN A 39 -10.87 0.95 2.14
CA GLN A 39 -9.41 0.97 2.19
C GLN A 39 -8.86 2.28 2.78
N LEU A 40 -9.44 3.43 2.44
CA LEU A 40 -9.01 4.73 2.97
C LEU A 40 -9.24 4.83 4.47
N GLU A 41 -10.40 4.38 4.96
CA GLU A 41 -10.72 4.34 6.39
C GLU A 41 -9.78 3.40 7.15
N ALA A 42 -9.52 2.19 6.62
CA ALA A 42 -8.57 1.26 7.21
C ALA A 42 -7.13 1.82 7.22
N ASN A 43 -6.73 2.50 6.15
CA ASN A 43 -5.41 3.12 6.05
C ASN A 43 -5.20 4.22 7.09
N ASP A 44 -6.22 5.04 7.38
CA ASP A 44 -6.13 6.08 8.41
C ASP A 44 -5.83 5.47 9.78
N ALA A 45 -6.55 4.41 10.15
CA ALA A 45 -6.32 3.68 11.40
C ALA A 45 -4.91 3.07 11.48
N VAL A 46 -4.43 2.46 10.37
CA VAL A 46 -3.08 1.87 10.30
C VAL A 46 -2.00 2.95 10.38
N ALA A 47 -2.16 4.06 9.65
CA ALA A 47 -1.22 5.17 9.65
C ALA A 47 -1.10 5.79 11.05
N LYS A 48 -2.23 5.99 11.73
CA LYS A 48 -2.27 6.45 13.11
C LYS A 48 -1.46 5.53 14.03
N GLY A 49 -1.72 4.22 13.97
CA GLY A 49 -0.99 3.24 14.78
C GLY A 49 0.52 3.22 14.51
N ALA A 50 0.92 3.30 13.24
CA ALA A 50 2.33 3.36 12.85
C ALA A 50 3.03 4.63 13.37
N VAL A 51 2.37 5.79 13.27
CA VAL A 51 2.89 7.05 13.82
C VAL A 51 3.01 6.99 15.33
N ASP A 52 2.01 6.46 16.03
CA ASP A 52 2.04 6.33 17.49
C ASP A 52 3.22 5.45 17.95
N LEU A 53 3.49 4.35 17.25
CA LEU A 53 4.67 3.50 17.48
C LEU A 53 5.98 4.23 17.21
N PHE A 54 6.06 4.97 16.09
CA PHE A 54 7.24 5.75 15.74
C PHE A 54 7.58 6.79 16.82
N LEU A 55 6.58 7.55 17.26
CA LEU A 55 6.77 8.59 18.26
C LEU A 55 7.31 7.99 19.56
N ARG A 56 6.72 6.87 20.01
CA ARG A 56 7.10 6.21 21.27
C ARG A 56 8.46 5.53 21.21
N TYR A 57 8.74 4.78 20.14
CA TYR A 57 9.90 3.88 20.11
C TYR A 57 11.08 4.42 19.32
N VAL A 58 10.91 5.51 18.57
CA VAL A 58 12.00 6.13 17.81
C VAL A 58 12.24 7.55 18.28
N ARG A 59 11.20 8.40 18.28
CA ARG A 59 11.37 9.83 18.59
C ARG A 59 11.69 10.06 20.07
N GLU A 60 10.93 9.48 20.99
CA GLU A 60 11.16 9.65 22.44
C GLU A 60 12.59 9.24 22.86
N PRO A 61 13.12 8.07 22.44
CA PRO A 61 14.52 7.73 22.73
C PRO A 61 15.53 8.73 22.15
N LEU A 62 15.31 9.23 20.92
CA LEU A 62 16.20 10.21 20.30
C LEU A 62 16.27 11.52 21.10
N LEU A 63 15.16 12.00 21.66
CA LEU A 63 15.14 13.21 22.49
C LEU A 63 16.01 13.08 23.76
N THR A 64 16.18 11.85 24.25
CA THR A 64 17.01 11.57 25.44
C THR A 64 18.47 11.24 25.11
N SER A 65 18.84 11.19 23.82
CA SER A 65 20.11 10.62 23.38
C SER A 65 21.34 11.56 23.46
N HIS A 66 21.23 12.71 24.12
CA HIS A 66 22.27 13.74 24.25
C HIS A 66 22.96 14.15 22.93
N LEU A 67 22.30 13.91 21.79
CA LEU A 67 22.77 14.32 20.47
C LEU A 67 22.59 15.83 20.27
N SER A 68 23.27 16.39 19.28
CA SER A 68 22.93 17.72 18.81
C SER A 68 21.55 17.72 18.14
N GLN A 69 20.82 18.84 18.21
CA GLN A 69 19.49 18.97 17.60
C GLN A 69 19.48 18.63 16.10
N LYS A 70 20.56 18.96 15.38
CA LYS A 70 20.69 18.66 13.96
C LYS A 70 20.82 17.15 13.70
N GLU A 71 21.61 16.46 14.50
CA GLU A 71 21.78 15.00 14.39
C GLU A 71 20.50 14.26 14.76
N GLU A 72 19.82 14.71 15.82
CA GLU A 72 18.53 14.18 16.25
C GLU A 72 17.49 14.26 15.13
N ALA A 73 17.31 15.45 14.53
CA ALA A 73 16.37 15.66 13.44
C ALA A 73 16.70 14.82 12.20
N THR A 74 17.99 14.71 11.87
CA THR A 74 18.46 13.90 10.72
C THR A 74 18.14 12.42 10.93
N ARG A 75 18.44 11.89 12.13
CA ARG A 75 18.14 10.49 12.48
C ARG A 75 16.65 10.22 12.51
N MET A 76 15.86 11.12 13.09
CA MET A 76 14.40 11.00 13.15
C MET A 76 13.80 10.86 11.73
N VAL A 77 14.17 11.74 10.81
CA VAL A 77 13.66 11.68 9.42
C VAL A 77 14.11 10.41 8.71
N ALA A 78 15.35 9.98 8.90
CA ALA A 78 15.86 8.73 8.30
C ALA A 78 15.07 7.51 8.81
N SER A 79 14.88 7.39 10.12
CA SER A 79 14.11 6.31 10.72
C SER A 79 12.64 6.33 10.28
N PHE A 80 12.05 7.51 10.13
CA PHE A 80 10.67 7.64 9.66
C PHE A 80 10.51 7.15 8.21
N ARG A 81 11.45 7.52 7.32
CA ARG A 81 11.47 7.05 5.93
C ARG A 81 11.59 5.53 5.83
N LEU A 82 12.49 4.94 6.61
CA LEU A 82 12.65 3.48 6.67
C LEU A 82 11.36 2.79 7.14
N MET A 83 10.72 3.33 8.18
CA MET A 83 9.46 2.80 8.66
C MET A 83 8.34 2.89 7.61
N LEU A 84 8.19 4.05 6.96
CA LEU A 84 7.18 4.24 5.91
C LEU A 84 7.37 3.25 4.77
N GLN A 85 8.61 3.04 4.34
CA GLN A 85 8.92 2.06 3.29
C GLN A 85 8.52 0.64 3.73
N ALA A 86 8.98 0.19 4.91
CA ALA A 86 8.69 -1.15 5.40
C ALA A 86 7.19 -1.41 5.59
N VAL A 87 6.46 -0.44 6.14
CA VAL A 87 4.99 -0.54 6.32
C VAL A 87 4.29 -0.60 4.96
N SER A 88 4.72 0.22 4.00
CA SER A 88 4.12 0.24 2.65
C SER A 88 4.31 -1.10 1.93
N GLU A 89 5.51 -1.66 2.00
CA GLU A 89 5.83 -2.98 1.42
C GLU A 89 4.99 -4.09 2.06
N LEU A 90 4.87 -4.08 3.40
CA LEU A 90 4.08 -5.06 4.13
C LEU A 90 2.59 -5.00 3.78
N ILE A 91 2.02 -3.79 3.70
CA ILE A 91 0.61 -3.59 3.33
C ILE A 91 0.37 -4.09 1.91
N ALA A 92 1.23 -3.71 0.96
CA ALA A 92 1.10 -4.12 -0.44
C ALA A 92 1.15 -5.65 -0.57
N TYR A 93 2.13 -6.28 0.08
CA TYR A 93 2.27 -7.74 0.10
C TYR A 93 1.05 -8.42 0.71
N ASN A 94 0.61 -7.98 1.89
CA ASN A 94 -0.53 -8.59 2.58
C ASN A 94 -1.82 -8.47 1.77
N PHE A 95 -2.06 -7.31 1.16
CA PHE A 95 -3.22 -7.10 0.29
C PHE A 95 -3.20 -8.05 -0.92
N GLN A 96 -2.07 -8.12 -1.62
CA GLN A 96 -1.91 -9.02 -2.78
C GLN A 96 -2.16 -10.48 -2.41
N ARG A 97 -1.62 -10.91 -1.27
CA ARG A 97 -1.80 -12.27 -0.75
C ARG A 97 -3.27 -12.57 -0.44
N VAL A 98 -3.94 -11.69 0.32
CA VAL A 98 -5.34 -11.90 0.72
C VAL A 98 -6.29 -11.88 -0.47
N ALA A 99 -6.07 -10.96 -1.43
CA ALA A 99 -6.87 -10.90 -2.66
C ALA A 99 -6.74 -12.20 -3.48
N LEU A 100 -5.51 -12.72 -3.58
CA LEU A 100 -5.25 -13.95 -4.31
C LEU A 100 -5.85 -15.18 -3.61
N GLU A 101 -5.73 -15.28 -2.28
CA GLU A 101 -6.36 -16.35 -1.49
C GLU A 101 -7.88 -16.36 -1.70
N LYS A 102 -8.52 -15.18 -1.67
CA LYS A 102 -9.97 -15.04 -1.91
C LYS A 102 -10.36 -15.50 -3.31
N LEU A 103 -9.67 -15.03 -4.35
CA LEU A 103 -9.95 -15.44 -5.74
C LEU A 103 -9.72 -16.94 -5.95
N THR A 104 -8.66 -17.49 -5.36
CA THR A 104 -8.34 -18.92 -5.45
C THR A 104 -9.46 -19.77 -4.83
N LYS A 105 -9.99 -19.34 -3.69
CA LYS A 105 -11.12 -20.00 -3.03
C LYS A 105 -12.37 -19.95 -3.91
N GLU A 106 -12.73 -18.78 -4.43
CA GLU A 106 -13.88 -18.60 -5.30
C GLU A 106 -13.82 -19.52 -6.54
N LEU A 107 -12.67 -19.57 -7.22
CA LEU A 107 -12.49 -20.41 -8.41
C LEU A 107 -12.35 -21.90 -8.11
N ALA A 108 -12.05 -22.27 -6.86
CA ALA A 108 -12.11 -23.65 -6.42
C ALA A 108 -13.57 -24.14 -6.36
N ASP A 109 -14.47 -23.27 -5.88
CA ASP A 109 -15.88 -23.57 -5.68
C ASP A 109 -16.68 -23.44 -6.99
N GLU A 110 -16.50 -22.36 -7.74
CA GLU A 110 -17.36 -22.03 -8.90
C GLU A 110 -16.62 -21.98 -10.25
N GLY A 111 -15.28 -22.01 -10.24
CA GLY A 111 -14.47 -21.77 -11.44
C GLY A 111 -14.51 -22.90 -12.48
N THR A 112 -14.13 -22.58 -13.71
CA THR A 112 -13.82 -23.58 -14.74
C THR A 112 -12.44 -24.19 -14.54
N ARG A 113 -12.18 -25.33 -15.19
CA ARG A 113 -10.83 -25.95 -15.20
C ARG A 113 -9.77 -25.01 -15.81
N SER A 114 -10.15 -24.24 -16.83
CA SER A 114 -9.25 -23.32 -17.52
C SER A 114 -8.87 -22.12 -16.64
N GLU A 115 -9.82 -21.53 -15.90
CA GLU A 115 -9.56 -20.42 -14.98
C GLU A 115 -8.64 -20.84 -13.84
N ARG A 116 -8.90 -21.99 -13.22
CA ARG A 116 -8.02 -22.55 -12.18
C ARG A 116 -6.60 -22.79 -12.69
N ALA A 117 -6.46 -23.32 -13.90
CA ALA A 117 -5.14 -23.57 -14.50
C ALA A 117 -4.40 -22.26 -14.82
N ALA A 118 -5.11 -21.24 -15.30
CA ALA A 118 -4.54 -19.92 -15.57
C ALA A 118 -4.05 -19.24 -14.28
N LEU A 119 -4.87 -19.23 -13.23
CA LEU A 119 -4.50 -18.63 -11.95
C LEU A 119 -3.25 -19.30 -11.35
N ARG A 120 -3.20 -20.64 -11.33
CA ARG A 120 -2.03 -21.40 -10.80
C ARG A 120 -0.72 -21.05 -11.51
N ARG A 121 -0.77 -20.82 -12.83
CA ARG A 121 0.42 -20.42 -13.60
C ARG A 121 0.89 -19.01 -13.23
N ASP A 122 -0.03 -18.07 -13.08
CA ASP A 122 0.32 -16.69 -12.70
C ASP A 122 0.91 -16.63 -11.28
N THR A 123 0.33 -17.38 -10.34
CA THR A 123 0.84 -17.43 -8.96
C THR A 123 2.24 -18.05 -8.88
N ALA A 124 2.50 -19.12 -9.64
CA ALA A 124 3.81 -19.75 -9.68
C ALA A 124 4.89 -18.80 -10.23
N ARG A 125 4.56 -17.98 -11.24
CA ARG A 125 5.45 -16.96 -11.80
C ARG A 125 5.77 -15.86 -10.80
N ARG A 126 4.78 -15.39 -10.03
CA ARG A 126 5.01 -14.34 -9.02
C ARG A 126 5.88 -14.82 -7.87
N SER A 127 5.80 -16.09 -7.49
CA SER A 127 6.67 -16.65 -6.44
C SER A 127 8.15 -16.71 -6.84
N THR A 128 8.46 -16.76 -8.15
CA THR A 128 9.85 -16.76 -8.64
C THR A 128 10.46 -15.36 -8.79
N ASP A 129 9.65 -14.30 -8.86
CA ASP A 129 10.14 -12.91 -8.97
C ASP A 129 10.50 -12.27 -7.62
N VAL A 130 10.16 -12.94 -6.50
CA VAL A 130 10.39 -12.43 -5.12
C VAL A 130 11.60 -13.12 -4.45
N ALA A 131 12.32 -13.99 -5.18
CA ALA A 131 13.53 -14.69 -4.73
C ALA A 131 14.78 -14.13 -5.41
#